data_AF-A0A9E3TVB8-F1
#
_entry.id   AF-A0A9E3TVB8-F1
#
_cell.length_a   1.000
_cell.length_b   1.000
_cell.length_c   1.000
_cell.angle_alpha   90.00
_cell.angle_beta   90.00
_cell.angle_gamma   90.00
#
_symmetry.space_group_name_H-M   'P 1'
#
loop_
_entity.id
_entity.type
_entity.pdbx_description
1 polymer ?
#
loop_
_entity_poly.entity_id
_entity_poly.type
_entity_poly.pdbx_seq_one_letter_code
_entity_poly.pdbx_strand_id
1 'polypeptide(L)'
;MTDSSSDSIAPDIETARRSPLGRIIWFCIHNKLVVFLLVLAIMTWGVIVAPFDWKVSGLPRNPVPVDAIPDIGENQQIVFTQW
;
A
#
# COMPACT_ATOMS: atom_id res chain seq x y z
N MET A 1 28.27 19.64 42.88
CA MET A 1 27.34 20.75 42.67
C MET A 1 26.71 20.51 41.30
N THR A 2 25.51 19.90 41.32
CA THR A 2 24.37 20.09 40.39
C THR A 2 24.63 20.09 38.88
N ASP A 3 23.89 19.40 38.02
CA ASP A 3 22.86 18.37 38.13
C ASP A 3 22.81 17.79 36.70
N SER A 4 22.81 16.47 36.59
CA SER A 4 22.71 15.75 35.33
C SER A 4 21.43 16.16 34.61
N SER A 5 21.57 17.00 33.59
CA SER A 5 20.47 17.50 32.77
C SER A 5 19.86 16.35 31.97
N SER A 6 18.85 15.75 32.59
CA SER A 6 17.68 15.10 32.01
C SER A 6 17.68 14.95 30.48
N ASP A 7 18.10 13.78 30.02
CA ASP A 7 17.70 13.21 28.72
C ASP A 7 16.24 12.70 28.83
N SER A 8 15.33 13.56 29.34
CA SER A 8 13.93 13.24 29.54
C SER A 8 13.22 13.36 28.20
N ILE A 9 13.06 12.21 27.52
CA ILE A 9 12.11 12.08 26.41
C ILE A 9 10.79 12.72 26.85
N ALA A 10 10.29 13.67 26.06
CA ALA A 10 9.08 14.40 26.41
C ALA A 10 7.89 13.42 26.66
N PRO A 11 7.07 13.65 27.69
CA PRO A 11 6.08 12.68 28.16
C PRO A 11 4.99 12.36 27.12
N ASP A 12 4.75 13.26 26.18
CA ASP A 12 3.89 13.09 25.02
C ASP A 12 4.46 12.05 24.03
N ILE A 13 5.78 12.00 23.82
CA ILE A 13 6.46 10.99 22.98
C ILE A 13 6.40 9.62 23.64
N GLU A 14 6.54 9.54 24.96
CA GLU A 14 6.42 8.27 25.68
C GLU A 14 4.99 7.72 25.60
N THR A 15 3.99 8.60 25.74
CA THR A 15 2.58 8.26 25.58
C THR A 15 2.28 7.81 24.14
N ALA A 16 2.82 8.51 23.14
CA ALA A 16 2.70 8.14 21.74
C ALA A 16 3.34 6.77 21.43
N ARG A 17 4.53 6.48 21.99
CA ARG A 17 5.21 5.18 21.81
C ARG A 17 4.40 3.99 22.36
N ARG A 18 3.66 4.19 23.46
CA ARG A 18 2.83 3.14 24.07
C ARG A 18 1.57 2.82 23.26
N SER A 19 1.17 3.72 22.35
CA SER A 19 0.06 3.47 21.44
C SER A 19 0.37 2.33 20.46
N PRO A 20 -0.65 1.62 19.95
CA PRO A 20 -0.45 0.56 18.96
C PRO A 20 0.24 1.08 17.70
N LEU A 21 -0.15 2.29 17.25
CA LEU A 21 0.45 2.95 16.10
C LEU A 21 1.93 3.30 16.35
N GLY A 22 2.25 3.84 17.52
CA GLY A 22 3.63 4.16 17.91
C GLY A 22 4.53 2.91 17.92
N ARG A 23 4.00 1.77 18.36
CA ARG A 23 4.71 0.49 18.32
C ARG A 23 4.96 0.00 16.89
N ILE A 24 3.99 0.16 15.98
CA ILE A 24 4.13 -0.18 14.56
C ILE A 24 5.19 0.71 13.90
N ILE A 25 5.12 2.03 14.11
CA ILE A 25 6.10 2.98 13.55
C ILE A 25 7.50 2.66 14.08
N TRP A 26 7.64 2.40 15.38
CA TRP A 26 8.92 2.04 15.97
C TRP A 26 9.49 0.74 15.40
N PHE A 27 8.64 -0.27 15.20
CA PHE A 27 9.03 -1.52 14.53
C PHE A 27 9.56 -1.26 13.11
N CYS A 28 8.87 -0.43 12.32
CA CYS A 28 9.29 -0.09 10.96
C CYS A 28 10.64 0.66 10.93
N ILE A 29 10.87 1.58 11.88
CA ILE A 29 12.13 2.36 11.94
C ILE A 29 13.30 1.47 12.37
N HIS A 30 13.08 0.55 13.31
CA HIS A 30 14.15 -0.31 13.82
C HIS A 30 14.48 -1.46 12.87
N ASN A 31 13.48 -2.05 12.21
CA ASN A 31 13.64 -3.20 11.32
C ASN A 31 13.68 -2.78 9.85
N LYS A 32 14.65 -1.94 9.49
CA LYS A 32 14.78 -1.34 8.14
C LYS A 32 14.85 -2.39 7.03
N LEU A 33 15.48 -3.54 7.29
CA LEU A 33 15.56 -4.65 6.33
C LEU A 33 14.17 -5.23 6.03
N VAL A 34 13.35 -5.45 7.06
CA VAL A 34 11.99 -6.01 6.90
C VAL A 34 11.13 -5.06 6.09
N VAL A 35 11.18 -3.75 6.39
CA VAL A 35 10.45 -2.72 5.63
C VAL A 35 10.92 -2.69 4.18
N PHE A 36 12.22 -2.75 3.94
CA PHE A 36 12.77 -2.76 2.59
C PHE A 36 12.29 -3.97 1.78
N LEU A 37 12.34 -5.17 2.36
CA LEU A 37 11.83 -6.39 1.71
C LEU A 37 10.33 -6.31 1.45
N LEU A 38 9.55 -5.76 2.37
CA LEU A 38 8.12 -5.56 2.19
C LEU A 38 7.82 -4.60 1.04
N VAL A 39 8.56 -3.49 0.93
CA VAL A 39 8.44 -2.56 -0.20
C VAL A 39 8.79 -3.27 -1.52
N LEU A 40 9.89 -4.03 -1.56
CA LEU A 40 10.25 -4.80 -2.75
C LEU A 40 9.16 -5.82 -3.13
N ALA A 41 8.60 -6.53 -2.15
CA ALA A 41 7.52 -7.49 -2.39
C ALA A 41 6.29 -6.82 -3.01
N ILE A 42 5.87 -5.67 -2.48
CA ILE A 42 4.73 -4.90 -3.01
C ILE A 42 5.02 -4.39 -4.42
N MET A 43 6.24 -3.88 -4.67
CA MET A 43 6.65 -3.42 -5.99
C MET A 43 6.66 -4.56 -7.02
N THR A 44 7.25 -5.70 -6.68
CA THR A 44 7.27 -6.88 -7.55
C THR A 44 5.85 -7.39 -7.82
N TRP A 45 4.99 -7.45 -6.79
CA TRP A 45 3.59 -7.81 -6.98
C TRP A 45 2.86 -6.84 -7.91
N GLY A 46 3.07 -5.53 -7.72
CA GLY A 46 2.53 -4.49 -8.59
C GLY A 46 2.94 -4.67 -10.05
N VAL A 47 4.21 -4.99 -10.32
CA VAL A 47 4.71 -5.27 -11.68
C VAL A 47 4.03 -6.50 -12.31
N ILE A 48 3.73 -7.53 -11.51
CA ILE A 48 3.06 -8.76 -11.97
C ILE A 48 1.63 -8.47 -12.41
N VAL A 49 0.90 -7.62 -11.67
CA VAL A 49 -0.53 -7.34 -11.89
C VAL A 49 -0.81 -6.06 -12.68
N ALA A 50 0.23 -5.28 -12.98
CA ALA A 50 0.09 -4.02 -13.71
C ALA A 50 -0.55 -4.22 -15.09
N PRO A 51 -1.55 -3.40 -15.46
CA PRO A 51 -2.35 -3.57 -16.69
C PRO A 51 -1.60 -3.23 -17.99
N PHE A 52 -0.37 -2.70 -17.88
CA PHE A 52 0.46 -2.26 -19.01
C PHE A 52 1.26 -3.43 -19.59
N ASP A 53 1.50 -3.46 -20.91
CA ASP A 53 2.27 -4.52 -21.59
C ASP A 53 3.80 -4.39 -21.36
N TRP A 54 4.23 -4.57 -20.12
CA TRP A 54 5.64 -4.58 -19.77
C TRP A 54 6.28 -5.94 -20.09
N LYS A 55 7.30 -5.91 -20.94
CA LYS A 55 8.11 -7.09 -21.28
C LYS A 55 9.18 -7.34 -20.23
N VAL A 56 8.76 -7.86 -19.07
CA VAL A 56 9.67 -8.24 -17.98
C VAL A 56 10.01 -9.72 -18.11
N SER A 57 11.24 -10.02 -18.52
CA SER A 57 11.69 -11.40 -18.71
C SER A 57 11.79 -12.14 -17.37
N GLY A 58 11.29 -13.38 -17.30
CA GLY A 58 11.45 -14.26 -16.15
C GLY A 58 10.48 -14.07 -14.98
N LEU A 59 9.49 -13.16 -15.08
CA LEU A 59 8.45 -12.99 -14.07
C LEU A 59 7.08 -13.48 -14.59
N PRO A 60 6.28 -14.20 -13.77
CA PRO A 60 4.90 -14.52 -14.14
C PRO A 60 4.09 -13.24 -14.24
N ARG A 61 3.19 -13.14 -15.23
CA ARG A 61 2.38 -11.95 -15.49
C ARG A 61 0.90 -12.33 -15.40
N ASN A 62 0.14 -11.55 -14.63
CA ASN A 62 -1.31 -11.67 -14.53
C ASN A 62 -1.94 -10.27 -14.46
N PRO A 63 -1.87 -9.50 -15.57
CA PRO A 63 -2.32 -8.11 -15.59
C PRO A 63 -3.83 -8.02 -15.34
N VAL A 64 -4.24 -7.05 -14.52
CA VAL A 64 -5.68 -6.75 -14.35
C VAL A 64 -6.21 -6.19 -15.67
N PRO A 65 -7.29 -6.75 -16.24
CA PRO A 65 -7.87 -6.23 -17.47
C PRO A 65 -8.42 -4.83 -17.22
N VAL A 66 -8.03 -3.89 -18.07
CA VAL A 66 -8.60 -2.54 -18.09
C VAL A 66 -9.38 -2.40 -19.39
N ASP A 67 -10.69 -2.28 -19.28
CA ASP A 67 -11.52 -1.91 -20.43
C ASP A 67 -11.39 -0.41 -20.67
N ALA A 68 -11.40 -0.01 -21.95
CA ALA A 68 -11.42 1.38 -22.34
C ALA A 68 -12.80 2.02 -22.10
N ILE A 69 -13.85 1.19 -21.96
CA ILE A 69 -15.22 1.64 -21.70
C ILE A 69 -15.60 1.14 -20.30
N PRO A 70 -15.81 2.02 -19.30
CA PRO A 70 -16.33 1.58 -18.03
C PRO A 70 -17.73 0.98 -18.25
N ASP A 71 -18.12 -0.01 -17.43
CA ASP A 71 -19.45 -0.63 -17.50
C ASP A 71 -20.52 0.35 -16.97
N ILE A 72 -20.80 1.38 -17.77
CA ILE A 72 -21.82 2.42 -17.57
C ILE A 72 -23.00 2.23 -18.51
N GLY A 73 -23.11 1.05 -19.14
CA GLY A 73 -24.31 0.66 -19.84
C GLY A 73 -25.46 0.70 -18.85
N GLU A 74 -26.34 1.68 -18.99
CA GLU A 74 -27.67 1.58 -18.39
C GLU A 74 -28.20 0.17 -18.69
N ASN A 75 -28.90 -0.46 -17.76
CA ASN A 75 -29.43 -1.80 -17.98
C ASN A 75 -30.47 -1.73 -19.11
N GLN A 76 -30.02 -1.84 -20.37
CA GLN A 76 -30.74 -1.40 -21.55
C GLN A 76 -31.96 -2.29 -21.73
N GLN A 77 -33.12 -1.77 -21.36
CA GLN A 77 -34.38 -2.42 -21.64
C GLN A 77 -34.70 -2.22 -23.12
N ILE A 78 -34.60 -3.29 -23.91
CA ILE A 78 -35.00 -3.28 -25.31
C ILE A 78 -36.53 -3.36 -25.37
N VAL A 79 -37.20 -2.27 -25.76
CA VAL A 79 -38.65 -2.23 -25.99
C VAL A 79 -38.93 -2.39 -27.48
N PHE A 80 -39.69 -3.42 -27.85
CA PHE A 80 -40.16 -3.63 -29.22
C PHE A 80 -41.63 -3.21 -29.36
N THR A 81 -41.98 -2.56 -30.47
CA THR A 81 -43.38 -2.30 -30.86
C THR A 81 -43.69 -3.05 -32.16
N GLN A 82 -44.92 -3.52 -32.32
CA GLN A 82 -45.40 -3.98 -33.63
C GLN A 82 -45.84 -2.76 -34.44
N TRP A 83 -45.55 -2.77 -35.75
CA TRP A 83 -46.03 -1.77 -36.70
C TRP A 83 -47.49 -2.03 -37.07
#